data_AF-A0A960YD19-F1
#
_entry.id   AF-A0A960YD19-F1
#
_cell.length_a   1.000
_cell.length_b   1.000
_cell.length_c   1.000
_cell.angle_alpha   90.00
_cell.angle_beta   90.00
_cell.angle_gamma   90.00
#
_symmetry.space_group_name_H-M   'P 1'
#
loop_
_entity.id
_entity.type
_entity.pdbx_description
1 polymer ?
#
loop_
_entity_poly.entity_id
_entity_poly.type
_entity_poly.pdbx_seq_one_letter_code
_entity_poly.pdbx_strand_id
1 'polypeptide(L)'
;MTEILIEPFSKLVEIYNSPEEFYKEAFYSLSITQPEVKINFAIYLYKEEIVSLEKASEIAGMSIFEFKEVLRIKNIELKTYIGTPEDIDKEIELLK
;
A
#
# COMPACT_ATOMS: atom_id res chain seq x y z
N MET A 1 25.75 0.25 -18.07
CA MET A 1 25.35 -1.05 -17.47
C MET A 1 23.90 -1.02 -16.98
N THR A 2 23.40 0.12 -16.49
CA THR A 2 22.01 0.32 -16.06
C THR A 2 20.97 0.28 -17.19
N GLU A 3 21.28 0.81 -18.38
CA GLU A 3 20.32 0.79 -19.52
C GLU A 3 20.09 -0.60 -20.13
N ILE A 4 21.07 -1.51 -20.06
CA ILE A 4 20.97 -2.86 -20.67
C ILE A 4 19.99 -3.76 -19.90
N LEU A 5 19.72 -3.45 -18.63
CA LEU A 5 18.83 -4.24 -17.78
C LEU A 5 17.38 -3.72 -17.75
N ILE A 6 17.10 -2.48 -18.18
CA ILE A 6 15.73 -1.92 -18.13
C ILE A 6 14.79 -2.64 -19.11
N GLU A 7 15.23 -2.85 -20.35
CA GLU A 7 14.48 -3.53 -21.42
C GLU A 7 14.01 -4.96 -21.02
N PRO A 8 14.89 -5.83 -20.48
CA PRO A 8 14.48 -7.15 -19.99
C PRO A 8 13.44 -7.13 -18.86
N PHE A 9 13.49 -6.15 -17.95
CA PHE A 9 12.53 -6.08 -16.85
C PHE A 9 11.13 -5.63 -17.32
N SER A 10 11.03 -4.77 -18.33
CA SER A 10 9.73 -4.43 -18.92
C SER A 10 9.02 -5.63 -19.53
N LYS A 11 9.77 -6.63 -20.03
CA LYS A 11 9.20 -7.88 -20.54
C LYS A 11 8.57 -8.76 -19.47
N LEU A 12 8.91 -8.59 -18.19
CA LEU A 12 8.27 -9.35 -17.11
C LEU A 12 6.77 -9.03 -17.00
N VAL A 13 6.39 -7.78 -17.22
CA VAL A 13 4.97 -7.37 -17.19
C VAL A 13 4.17 -8.07 -18.28
N GLU A 14 4.78 -8.34 -19.44
CA GLU A 14 4.14 -9.05 -20.56
C GLU A 14 3.85 -10.53 -20.28
N ILE A 15 4.44 -11.12 -19.21
CA ILE A 15 4.18 -12.51 -18.81
C ILE A 15 2.84 -12.65 -18.07
N TYR A 16 2.36 -11.56 -17.46
CA TYR A 16 1.12 -11.53 -16.68
C TYR A 16 -0.08 -11.16 -17.55
N ASN A 17 -1.29 -11.48 -17.11
CA ASN A 17 -2.50 -11.15 -17.87
C ASN A 17 -2.77 -9.64 -17.89
N SER A 18 -2.26 -8.91 -16.89
CA SER A 18 -2.28 -7.45 -16.85
C SER A 18 -1.14 -6.88 -15.99
N PRO A 19 -0.81 -5.58 -16.17
CA PRO A 19 0.12 -4.90 -15.29
C PRO A 19 -0.32 -4.90 -13.81
N GLU A 20 -1.62 -4.80 -13.55
CA GLU A 20 -2.18 -4.82 -12.19
C GLU A 20 -1.94 -6.17 -11.50
N GLU A 21 -2.06 -7.29 -12.23
CA GLU A 21 -1.76 -8.62 -11.71
C GLU A 21 -0.27 -8.72 -11.31
N PHE A 22 0.62 -8.25 -12.18
CA PHE A 22 2.05 -8.18 -11.88
C PHE A 22 2.35 -7.33 -10.64
N TYR A 23 1.76 -6.13 -10.54
CA TYR A 23 1.99 -5.25 -9.37
C TYR A 23 1.48 -5.86 -8.08
N LYS A 24 0.32 -6.54 -8.11
CA LYS A 24 -0.22 -7.25 -6.94
C LYS A 24 0.72 -8.37 -6.51
N GLU A 25 1.14 -9.23 -7.44
CA GLU A 25 2.05 -10.33 -7.12
C GLU A 25 3.40 -9.84 -6.60
N ALA A 26 3.99 -8.85 -7.27
CA ALA A 26 5.24 -8.22 -6.84
C ALA A 26 5.10 -7.63 -5.43
N PHE A 27 4.00 -6.93 -5.14
CA PHE A 27 3.73 -6.39 -3.81
C PHE A 27 3.63 -7.50 -2.76
N TYR A 28 2.92 -8.60 -3.02
CA TYR A 28 2.80 -9.71 -2.09
C TYR A 28 4.14 -10.41 -1.85
N SER A 29 4.89 -10.73 -2.92
CA SER A 29 6.22 -11.34 -2.81
C SER A 29 7.20 -10.45 -2.03
N LEU A 30 7.18 -9.14 -2.30
CA LEU A 30 8.01 -8.18 -1.59
C LEU A 30 7.59 -8.05 -0.12
N SER A 31 6.30 -8.05 0.17
CA SER A 31 5.76 -7.96 1.53
C SER A 31 6.13 -9.15 2.43
N ILE A 32 6.39 -10.32 1.85
CA ILE A 32 6.87 -11.50 2.58
C ILE A 32 8.32 -11.31 3.03
N THR A 33 9.16 -10.76 2.15
CA THR A 33 10.60 -10.61 2.40
C THR A 33 10.94 -9.30 3.10
N GLN A 34 10.11 -8.27 2.94
CA GLN A 34 10.27 -6.92 3.49
C GLN A 34 8.95 -6.41 4.06
N PRO A 35 8.56 -6.82 5.28
CA PRO A 35 7.29 -6.44 5.90
C PRO A 35 7.07 -4.92 6.01
N GLU A 36 8.15 -4.13 6.10
CA GLU A 36 8.07 -2.66 6.09
C GLU A 36 7.40 -2.07 4.84
N VAL A 37 7.40 -2.79 3.71
CA VAL A 37 6.74 -2.33 2.48
C VAL A 37 5.25 -2.15 2.70
N LYS A 38 4.59 -3.03 3.46
CA LYS A 38 3.18 -2.89 3.83
C LYS A 38 2.94 -1.65 4.68
N ILE A 39 3.85 -1.39 5.63
CA ILE A 39 3.77 -0.24 6.53
C ILE A 39 3.92 1.06 5.74
N ASN A 40 4.94 1.16 4.89
CA ASN A 40 5.20 2.36 4.10
C ASN A 40 4.09 2.61 3.08
N PHE A 41 3.54 1.55 2.46
CA PHE A 41 2.41 1.68 1.54
C PHE A 41 1.13 2.12 2.26
N ALA A 42 0.81 1.54 3.42
CA ALA A 42 -0.31 1.97 4.26
C ALA A 42 -0.18 3.43 4.69
N ILE A 43 1.03 3.87 5.08
CA ILE A 43 1.30 5.28 5.41
C ILE A 43 1.02 6.19 4.21
N TYR A 44 1.47 5.81 3.01
CA TYR A 44 1.21 6.58 1.80
C TYR A 44 -0.31 6.73 1.59
N LEU A 45 -1.05 5.62 1.58
CA LEU A 45 -2.49 5.65 1.36
C LEU A 45 -3.23 6.50 2.41
N TYR A 46 -2.80 6.43 3.68
CA TYR A 46 -3.36 7.25 4.74
C TYR A 46 -3.06 8.75 4.55
N LYS A 47 -1.82 9.10 4.22
CA LYS A 47 -1.40 10.50 4.04
C LYS A 47 -2.13 11.17 2.88
N GLU A 48 -2.33 10.42 1.80
CA GLU A 48 -3.08 10.84 0.61
C GLU A 48 -4.60 10.79 0.80
N GLU A 49 -5.09 10.43 2.01
CA GLU A 49 -6.53 10.35 2.32
C GLU A 49 -7.29 9.38 1.40
N ILE A 50 -6.58 8.39 0.85
CA ILE A 50 -7.16 7.33 0.01
C ILE A 50 -7.87 6.28 0.88
N VAL A 51 -7.37 6.08 2.09
CA VAL A 51 -7.94 5.14 3.07
C VAL A 51 -8.01 5.75 4.46
N SER A 52 -8.94 5.26 5.26
CA SER A 52 -9.07 5.60 6.67
C SER A 52 -7.87 5.10 7.49
N LEU A 53 -7.75 5.60 8.72
CA LEU A 53 -6.74 5.14 9.67
C LEU A 53 -6.88 3.63 9.98
N GLU A 54 -8.12 3.16 10.08
CA GLU A 54 -8.44 1.76 10.38
C GLU A 54 -7.97 0.86 9.25
N LYS A 55 -8.36 1.18 8.02
CA LYS A 55 -7.92 0.44 6.83
C LYS A 55 -6.41 0.49 6.60
N ALA A 56 -5.77 1.63 6.83
CA ALA A 56 -4.33 1.71 6.76
C ALA A 56 -3.66 0.74 7.76
N SER A 57 -4.21 0.60 8.97
CA SER A 57 -3.69 -0.37 9.95
C SER A 57 -3.88 -1.82 9.49
N GLU A 58 -5.01 -2.15 8.84
CA GLU A 58 -5.24 -3.47 8.25
C GLU A 58 -4.23 -3.79 7.15
N ILE A 59 -4.02 -2.85 6.21
CA ILE A 59 -3.03 -3.00 5.11
C ILE A 59 -1.62 -3.18 5.68
N ALA A 60 -1.28 -2.44 6.73
CA ALA A 60 -0.01 -2.57 7.43
C ALA A 60 0.12 -3.91 8.20
N GLY A 61 -0.99 -4.61 8.44
CA GLY A 61 -1.03 -5.89 9.16
C GLY A 61 -0.80 -5.73 10.66
N MET A 62 -1.30 -4.65 11.26
CA MET A 62 -1.15 -4.34 12.69
C MET A 62 -2.42 -3.72 13.26
N SER A 63 -2.49 -3.60 14.58
CA SER A 63 -3.61 -2.91 15.22
C SER A 63 -3.59 -1.41 14.94
N ILE A 64 -4.76 -0.76 15.05
CA ILE A 64 -4.88 0.71 14.94
C ILE A 64 -3.94 1.43 15.92
N PHE A 65 -3.73 0.86 17.12
CA PHE A 65 -2.85 1.47 18.13
C PHE A 65 -1.37 1.40 17.71
N GLU A 66 -0.92 0.26 17.22
CA GLU A 66 0.43 0.10 16.68
C GLU A 66 0.66 1.01 15.46
N PHE A 67 -0.35 1.13 14.59
CA PHE A 67 -0.25 2.00 13.43
C PHE A 67 -0.16 3.49 13.82
N LYS A 68 -0.96 3.94 14.80
CA LYS A 68 -0.84 5.30 15.36
C LYS A 68 0.55 5.56 15.95
N GLU A 69 1.15 4.56 16.59
CA GLU A 69 2.50 4.65 17.12
C GLU A 69 3.54 4.82 15.99
N VAL A 70 3.40 4.06 14.90
CA VAL A 70 4.24 4.21 13.70
C VAL A 70 4.14 5.62 13.12
N LEU A 71 2.91 6.15 12.98
CA LEU A 71 2.69 7.51 12.49
C LEU A 71 3.37 8.54 13.40
N ARG A 72 3.22 8.40 14.72
CA ARG A 72 3.86 9.27 15.71
C ARG A 72 5.39 9.24 15.60
N ILE A 73 6.00 8.05 15.57
CA ILE A 73 7.46 7.88 15.44
C ILE A 73 7.98 8.54 14.15
N LYS A 74 7.19 8.50 13.07
CA LYS A 74 7.51 9.11 11.77
C LYS A 74 7.11 10.59 11.66
N ASN A 75 6.65 11.22 12.75
CA ASN A 75 6.16 12.60 12.78
C ASN A 75 5.04 12.88 11.76
N ILE A 76 4.12 11.93 11.59
CA ILE A 76 2.94 12.06 10.74
C ILE A 76 1.74 12.40 11.62
N GLU A 77 1.10 13.52 11.34
CA GLU A 77 -0.07 13.97 12.08
C GLU A 77 -1.27 13.04 11.88
N LEU A 78 -2.01 12.81 12.96
CA LEU A 78 -3.27 12.10 12.90
C LEU A 78 -4.33 13.03 12.30
N LYS A 79 -4.69 12.78 11.04
CA LYS A 79 -5.84 13.39 10.39
C LYS A 79 -7.13 12.74 10.92
N THR A 80 -8.10 13.57 11.28
CA THR A 80 -9.52 13.16 11.40
C THR A 80 -10.13 13.06 10.01
N TYR A 81 -9.62 12.15 9.19
CA TYR A 81 -10.26 11.86 7.92
C TYR A 81 -11.56 11.09 8.20
N ILE A 82 -12.68 11.70 7.86
CA ILE A 82 -14.00 11.09 7.84
C ILE A 82 -14.35 11.08 6.35
N GLY A 83 -14.05 9.97 5.67
CA GLY A 83 -14.26 9.86 4.22
C GLY A 83 -15.71 10.08 3.82
N THR A 84 -15.92 10.44 2.55
CA THR A 84 -17.26 10.50 1.98
C THR A 84 -17.83 9.07 1.80
N PRO A 85 -19.15 8.88 1.67
CA PRO A 85 -19.72 7.56 1.36
C PRO A 85 -19.05 6.89 0.15
N GLU A 86 -18.71 7.66 -0.88
CA GLU A 86 -18.00 7.17 -2.07
C GLU A 86 -16.55 6.73 -1.78
N ASP A 87 -15.88 7.37 -0.82
CA ASP A 87 -14.54 6.95 -0.38
C ASP A 87 -14.60 5.63 0.40
N ILE A 88 -15.65 5.44 1.21
CA ILE A 88 -15.91 4.19 1.93
C ILE A 88 -16.16 3.05 0.92
N ASP A 89 -16.91 3.28 -0.15
CA ASP A 89 -17.17 2.26 -1.17
C ASP A 89 -15.89 1.81 -1.89
N LYS A 90 -14.99 2.74 -2.23
CA LYS A 90 -13.67 2.42 -2.80
C LYS A 90 -12.79 1.66 -1.82
N GLU A 91 -12.87 2.01 -0.54
CA GLU A 91 -12.13 1.35 0.52
C GLU A 91 -12.53 -0.13 0.69
N ILE A 92 -13.82 -0.42 0.54
CA ILE A 92 -14.36 -1.79 0.53
C ILE A 92 -13.87 -2.57 -0.70
N GLU A 93 -13.73 -1.92 -1.86
CA GLU A 93 -13.23 -2.58 -3.07
C GLU A 93 -11.76 -3.01 -2.91
N LEU A 94 -10.95 -2.26 -2.17
CA LEU A 94 -9.56 -2.60 -1.83
C LEU A 94 -9.43 -3.83 -0.88
N LEU A 95 -10.53 -4.41 -0.38
CA LEU A 95 -10.54 -5.65 0.40
C LEU A 95 -10.72 -6.92 -0.44
N LYS A 96 -11.12 -6.79 -1.71
CA LYS A 96 -11.41 -7.92 -2.61
C LYS A 96 -10.19 -8.31 -3.45
#